data_AF-A0A6B9FKS1-F1
#
_entry.id   AF-A0A6B9FKS1-F1
#
_cell.length_a   1.000
_cell.length_b   1.000
_cell.length_c   1.000
_cell.angle_alpha   90.00
_cell.angle_beta   90.00
_cell.angle_gamma   90.00
#
_symmetry.space_group_name_H-M   'P 1'
#
loop_
_entity.id
_entity.type
_entity.pdbx_description
1 polymer ?
#
loop_
_entity_poly.entity_id
_entity_poly.type
_entity_poly.pdbx_seq_one_letter_code
_entity_poly.pdbx_strand_id
1 'polypeptide(L)' 'MLLRLDREGLLVSPKPWEMRTVRSLRERGLIRLRLSSRDSEGLWFISAKGRRAIAPAGPVVGDGHPPAASPT' A
#
# COMPACT_ATOMS: atom_id res chain seq x y z
N MET A 1 -6.03 3.88 5.50
CA MET A 1 -6.59 3.61 4.16
C MET A 1 -5.99 2.36 3.52
N LEU A 2 -4.70 2.34 3.18
CA LEU A 2 -4.08 1.18 2.52
C LEU A 2 -4.18 -0.12 3.36
N LEU A 3 -3.88 -0.04 4.66
CA LEU A 3 -4.10 -1.13 5.63
C LEU A 3 -5.55 -1.66 5.65
N ARG A 4 -6.52 -0.77 5.41
CA ARG A 4 -7.94 -1.13 5.37
C ARG A 4 -8.26 -1.93 4.11
N LEU A 5 -7.77 -1.48 2.96
CA LEU A 5 -7.83 -2.21 1.69
C LEU A 5 -7.13 -3.57 1.73
N ASP A 6 -6.03 -3.70 2.46
CA ASP A 6 -5.30 -4.96 2.62
C ASP A 6 -6.09 -5.97 3.47
N ARG A 7 -6.73 -5.50 4.55
CA ARG A 7 -7.56 -6.35 5.44
C ARG A 7 -8.92 -6.69 4.84
N GLU A 8 -9.60 -5.72 4.23
CA GLU A 8 -10.96 -5.89 3.68
C GLU A 8 -10.94 -6.45 2.25
N GLY A 9 -9.80 -6.38 1.54
CA GLY A 9 -9.64 -6.82 0.15
C GLY A 9 -10.33 -5.93 -0.89
N LEU A 10 -11.40 -5.22 -0.50
CA LEU A 10 -12.12 -4.24 -1.30
C LEU A 10 -12.41 -2.99 -0.47
N LEU A 11 -12.28 -1.82 -1.09
CA LEU A 11 -12.90 -0.60 -0.59
C LEU A 11 -14.16 -0.33 -1.41
N VAL A 12 -15.31 -0.46 -0.75
CA VAL A 12 -16.63 -0.14 -1.31
C VAL A 12 -17.02 1.25 -0.79
N SER A 13 -17.39 2.16 -1.70
CA SER A 13 -17.92 3.50 -1.38
C SER A 13 -17.03 4.32 -0.43
N PRO A 14 -15.83 4.79 -0.87
CA PRO A 14 -15.04 5.71 -0.07
C PRO A 14 -15.83 6.97 0.23
N LYS A 15 -15.75 7.45 1.47
CA LYS A 15 -16.48 8.67 1.86
C LYS A 15 -15.91 9.90 1.13
N PRO A 16 -16.69 10.98 0.94
CA PRO A 16 -16.24 12.14 0.17
C PRO A 16 -14.91 12.75 0.65
N TRP A 17 -14.63 12.73 1.96
CA TRP A 17 -13.37 13.19 2.53
C TRP A 17 -12.19 12.23 2.29
N GLU A 18 -12.46 10.95 2.04
CA GLU A 18 -11.48 9.92 1.73
C GLU A 18 -11.02 9.98 0.27
N MET A 19 -11.79 10.63 -0.61
CA MET A 19 -11.51 10.74 -2.04
C MET A 19 -10.16 11.40 -2.35
N ARG A 20 -9.69 12.33 -1.50
CA ARG A 20 -8.35 12.93 -1.65
C ARG A 20 -7.25 11.88 -1.49
N THR A 21 -7.38 11.01 -0.49
CA THR A 21 -6.44 9.91 -0.26
C THR A 21 -6.55 8.86 -1.35
N VAL A 22 -7.77 8.48 -1.76
CA VAL A 22 -8.00 7.55 -2.87
C VAL A 22 -7.34 8.07 -4.16
N ARG A 23 -7.52 9.35 -4.50
CA ARG A 23 -6.87 9.98 -5.66
C ARG A 23 -5.35 9.90 -5.56
N SER A 24 -4.78 10.29 -4.43
CA SER A 24 -3.31 10.25 -4.23
C SER A 24 -2.74 8.83 -4.32
N LEU A 25 -3.43 7.84 -3.74
CA LEU A 25 -3.03 6.43 -3.82
C LEU A 25 -3.11 5.89 -5.25
N ARG A 26 -4.14 6.29 -6.01
CA ARG A 26 -4.30 5.96 -7.42
C ARG A 26 -3.18 6.58 -8.26
N GLU A 27 -2.88 7.86 -8.08
CA GLU A 27 -1.80 8.56 -8.78
C GLU A 27 -0.43 7.91 -8.51
N ARG A 28 -0.23 7.39 -7.30
CA ARG A 28 0.98 6.63 -6.94
C ARG A 28 0.99 5.18 -7.45
N GLY A 29 -0.10 4.71 -8.04
CA GLY A 29 -0.27 3.34 -8.54
C GLY A 29 -0.42 2.28 -7.43
N LEU A 30 -0.78 2.69 -6.22
CA LEU A 30 -0.90 1.81 -5.05
C LEU A 30 -2.25 1.09 -5.02
N ILE A 31 -3.27 1.68 -5.64
CA ILE A 31 -4.62 1.10 -5.76
C ILE A 31 -5.08 1.15 -7.21
N ARG A 32 -6.00 0.26 -7.58
CA ARG A 32 -6.70 0.26 -8.87
C ARG A 32 -8.20 0.31 -8.65
N LEU A 33 -8.86 1.08 -9.51
CA LEU A 33 -10.30 1.00 -9.69
C LEU A 33 -10.59 -0.26 -10.52
N ARG A 34 -11.42 -1.16 -10.01
CA ARG A 34 -12.06 -2.17 -10.83
C ARG A 34 -13.36 -1.55 -11.35
N LEU A 35 -13.38 -1.25 -12.63
CA LEU A 35 -14.57 -0.76 -13.30
C LEU A 35 -15.60 -1.89 -13.30
N SER A 36 -16.48 -1.91 -12.32
CA SER A 36 -17.63 -2.83 -12.32
C SER A 36 -18.76 -2.11 -13.04
N SER A 37 -19.26 -2.68 -14.13
CA SER A 37 -20.27 -2.07 -15.01
C SER A 37 -21.61 -1.73 -14.34
N ARG A 38 -21.80 -2.12 -13.07
CA ARG A 38 -23.04 -1.93 -12.29
C ARG A 38 -22.93 -0.91 -11.15
N ASP A 39 -21.73 -0.58 -10.70
CA ASP A 39 -21.54 0.25 -9.50
C ASP A 39 -20.66 1.46 -9.80
N SER A 40 -21.32 2.59 -10.00
CA SER A 40 -20.71 3.92 -10.07
C SER A 40 -19.92 4.29 -8.80
N GLU A 41 -20.05 3.50 -7.74
CA GLU A 41 -19.33 3.68 -6.47
C GLU A 41 -17.92 3.08 -6.45
N GLY A 42 -17.51 2.40 -7.54
CA GLY A 42 -16.11 2.13 -7.84
C GLY A 42 -15.42 1.21 -6.83
N LEU A 43 -15.36 -0.08 -7.13
CA LEU A 43 -14.65 -1.04 -6.29
C LEU A 43 -13.14 -0.79 -6.37
N TRP A 44 -12.51 -0.36 -5.28
CA TRP A 44 -11.05 -0.16 -5.24
C TRP A 44 -10.36 -1.38 -4.66
N PHE A 45 -9.27 -1.76 -5.32
CA PHE A 45 -8.42 -2.87 -4.92
C PHE A 45 -6.99 -2.40 -4.72
N ILE A 46 -6.28 -3.06 -3.81
CA ILE A 46 -4.86 -2.83 -3.63
C ILE A 46 -4.06 -3.46 -4.76
N SER A 47 -3.14 -2.69 -5.35
CA SER A 47 -2.18 -3.19 -6.34
C SER A 47 -1.02 -3.92 -5.66
N ALA A 48 -0.26 -4.74 -6.39
CA ALA A 48 0.97 -5.35 -5.87
C ALA A 48 1.96 -4.31 -5.29
N LYS A 49 2.05 -3.12 -5.90
CA LYS A 49 2.84 -1.99 -5.40
C LYS A 49 2.29 -1.45 -4.07
N GLY A 50 0.96 -1.35 -3.95
CA GLY A 50 0.28 -0.99 -2.71
C GLY A 50 0.60 -1.99 -1.60
N ARG A 51 0.48 -3.29 -1.89
CA ARG A 51 0.81 -4.35 -0.92
C ARG A 51 2.24 -4.25 -0.40
N ARG A 52 3.22 -3.98 -1.27
CA ARG A 52 4.62 -3.76 -0.87
C ARG A 52 4.81 -2.51 -0.01
N ALA A 53 3.97 -1.48 -0.18
CA ALA A 53 4.02 -0.27 0.62
C ALA A 53 3.42 -0.45 2.03
N ILE A 54 2.65 -1.52 2.26
CA ILE A 54 2.07 -1.86 3.57
C ILE A 54 2.80 -3.01 4.23
N ALA A 55 3.42 -3.88 3.42
CA ALA A 55 4.30 -4.91 3.92
C ALA A 55 5.23 -4.26 4.94
N PRO A 56 5.29 -4.78 6.18
CA PRO A 56 6.29 -4.30 7.12
C PRO A 56 7.60 -4.36 6.37
N ALA A 57 8.34 -3.25 6.36
CA ALA A 57 9.71 -3.29 5.92
C ALA A 57 10.33 -4.41 6.75
N GLY A 58 10.54 -5.58 6.12
CA GLY A 58 11.32 -6.64 6.74
C GLY A 58 12.59 -5.98 7.23
N PRO A 59 13.10 -6.36 8.42
CA PRO A 59 14.20 -5.65 9.05
C PRO A 59 15.21 -5.37 7.95
N VAL A 60 15.51 -4.09 7.74
CA VAL A 60 16.71 -3.72 7.02
C VAL A 60 17.76 -4.53 7.76
N VAL A 61 18.26 -5.60 7.13
CA VAL A 61 19.36 -6.36 7.67
C VAL A 61 20.41 -5.30 7.90
N GLY A 62 20.67 -5.09 9.19
CA GLY A 62 21.35 -3.90 9.68
C GLY A 62 22.65 -3.70 8.94
N ASP A 63 23.08 -2.45 8.93
CA ASP A 63 24.48 -2.09 9.18
C ASP A 63 25.44 -3.28 9.02
N GLY A 64 26.03 -3.38 7.83
CA GLY A 64 27.31 -4.05 7.70
C GLY A 64 28.32 -3.29 8.56
N HIS A 65 28.28 -3.53 9.87
CA HIS A 65 29.37 -3.22 10.77
C HIS A 65 30.53 -4.12 10.33
N PRO A 66 31.63 -3.58 9.78
CA PRO A 66 32.79 -4.42 9.54
C PRO A 66 33.23 -4.95 10.91
N PRO A 67 33.50 -6.27 11.05
CA PRO A 67 34.12 -6.75 12.28
C PRO A 67 35.46 -6.02 12.38
N ALA A 68 35.58 -5.14 13.37
CA ALA A 68 36.84 -4.55 13.76
C ALA A 68 37.79 -5.70 14.14
N ALA A 69 38.61 -6.12 13.18
CA ALA A 69 39.69 -7.04 13.42
C ALA A 69 40.64 -6.37 14.41
N SER A 70 40.66 -6.89 15.63
CA SER A 70 41.58 -6.48 16.68
C SER A 70 43.01 -6.83 16.25
N PRO A 71 43.99 -5.92 16.37
CA PRO A 71 45.38 -6.24 16.08
C PRO A 71 45.97 -7.07 17.24
N THR A 72 46.66 -8.17 16.90
CA THR A 72 47.63 -8.86 17.76
C THR A 72 49.01 -8.75 17.15
#